data_AF-W2TJZ4-F1
#
_entry.id   AF-W2TJZ4-F1
#
_cell.length_a   1.000
_cell.length_b   1.000
_cell.length_c   1.000
_cell.angle_alpha   90.00
_cell.angle_beta   90.00
_cell.angle_gamma   90.00
#
_symmetry.space_group_name_H-M   'P 1'
#
loop_
_entity.id
_entity.type
_entity.pdbx_description
1 polymer ?
#
loop_
_entity_poly.entity_id
_entity_poly.type
_entity_poly.pdbx_seq_one_letter_code
_entity_poly.pdbx_strand_id
1 'polypeptide(L)'
;MKRRLFLIRFRRRHFLLSETGKKKLSAVIFTVVRMYRAYEEYLEYVERPAPGPTAPPVSKFSNEVFNPTNPVELPISGFGNGHRLRVVLKTLDKRNEQFSVNLKNGNDILLHFNPRLKDNVIVFNSFSNGEWQHEERPSIVFPFERKKIYTIEFVATTDSSALVNLKDGDDILLHFNPRLKDEVIVFNVFTDGEWQHEERPSIVFPFQKDQIYTIELVATTDNSALIYVNGRFLYEFRQRESGQRASSVEVDGDVFIHSVHVT
;
A
#
# COMPACT_ATOMS: atom_id res chain seq x y z
N MET A 1 10.63 16.30 -16.02
CA MET A 1 10.19 16.90 -14.73
C MET A 1 10.25 15.81 -13.67
N LYS A 2 10.82 16.04 -12.48
CA LYS A 2 10.94 15.00 -11.44
C LYS A 2 9.57 14.75 -10.80
N ARG A 3 9.09 13.50 -10.86
CA ARG A 3 7.89 12.99 -10.18
C ARG A 3 7.89 13.44 -8.71
N ARG A 4 6.77 13.96 -8.19
CA ARG A 4 6.59 14.15 -6.74
C ARG A 4 5.43 13.29 -6.27
N LEU A 5 5.72 12.02 -6.03
CA LEU A 5 4.85 11.16 -5.25
C LEU A 5 5.00 11.53 -3.78
N PHE A 6 3.90 11.87 -3.13
CA PHE A 6 3.87 12.12 -1.69
C PHE A 6 3.27 10.92 -0.98
N LEU A 7 4.02 10.36 -0.04
CA LEU A 7 3.61 9.24 0.79
C LEU A 7 3.43 9.73 2.22
N ILE A 8 2.24 9.57 2.79
CA ILE A 8 1.99 9.87 4.20
C ILE A 8 1.42 8.62 4.86
N ARG A 9 2.01 8.22 5.98
CA ARG A 9 1.52 7.12 6.81
C ARG A 9 0.81 7.70 8.04
N PHE A 10 -0.51 7.52 8.13
CA PHE A 10 -1.26 7.86 9.33
C PHE A 10 -1.42 6.62 10.21
N ARG A 11 -1.07 6.73 11.49
CA ARG A 11 -1.18 5.63 12.45
C ARG A 11 -2.51 5.72 13.17
N ARG A 12 -3.42 4.81 12.86
CA ARG A 12 -4.69 4.75 13.57
C ARG A 12 -4.58 3.88 14.82
N ARG A 13 -4.80 4.45 16.01
CA ARG A 13 -5.07 3.67 17.22
C ARG A 13 -6.57 3.40 17.27
N HIS A 14 -6.97 2.21 16.85
CA HIS A 14 -8.36 1.78 17.01
C HIS A 14 -8.51 1.06 18.35
N PHE A 15 -9.49 1.47 19.14
CA PHE A 15 -9.95 0.73 20.31
C PHE A 15 -11.28 0.09 19.92
N LEU A 16 -11.33 -1.24 19.84
CA LEU A 16 -12.63 -1.91 19.82
C LEU A 16 -13.14 -1.94 21.27
N LEU A 17 -14.39 -1.53 21.46
CA LEU A 17 -15.14 -1.91 22.65
C LEU A 17 -15.34 -3.42 22.56
N SER A 18 -14.79 -4.17 23.52
CA SER A 18 -15.19 -5.57 23.67
C SER A 18 -16.63 -5.65 24.16
N GLU A 19 -17.28 -6.80 23.95
CA GLU A 19 -18.60 -7.12 24.55
C GLU A 19 -18.62 -6.97 26.08
N THR A 20 -17.44 -6.92 26.72
CA THR A 20 -17.24 -6.70 28.16
C THR A 20 -17.03 -5.24 28.57
N GLY A 21 -17.15 -4.28 27.63
CA GLY A 21 -16.94 -2.84 27.89
C GLY A 21 -15.48 -2.40 28.07
N LYS A 22 -14.51 -3.33 28.02
CA LYS A 22 -13.07 -3.00 28.07
C LYS A 22 -12.56 -2.69 26.65
N LYS A 23 -11.91 -1.53 26.48
CA LYS A 23 -11.21 -1.15 25.24
C LYS A 23 -10.05 -2.11 24.98
N LYS A 24 -10.11 -2.90 23.91
CA LYS A 24 -9.00 -3.76 23.45
C LYS A 24 -8.40 -3.13 22.20
N LEU A 25 -7.08 -2.93 22.19
CA LEU A 25 -6.35 -2.55 20.97
C LEU A 25 -6.45 -3.75 20.01
N SER A 26 -7.15 -3.62 18.89
CA SER A 26 -7.41 -4.76 18.00
C SER A 26 -6.48 -4.85 16.79
N ALA A 27 -5.94 -3.72 16.30
CA ALA A 27 -4.85 -3.68 15.33
C ALA A 27 -4.42 -2.22 15.13
N VAL A 28 -3.17 -1.98 14.75
CA VAL A 28 -2.73 -0.68 14.24
C VAL A 28 -2.89 -0.71 12.73
N ILE A 29 -4.02 -0.23 12.23
CA ILE A 29 -4.21 -0.03 10.80
C ILE A 29 -3.46 1.24 10.42
N PHE A 30 -2.57 1.16 9.43
CA PHE A 30 -2.01 2.33 8.79
C PHE A 30 -2.83 2.67 7.56
N THR A 31 -3.09 3.95 7.37
CA THR A 31 -3.60 4.44 6.10
C THR A 31 -2.47 5.17 5.39
N VAL A 32 -2.08 4.63 4.24
CA VAL A 32 -1.13 5.26 3.34
C VAL A 32 -1.91 6.16 2.41
N VAL A 33 -1.60 7.46 2.43
CA VAL A 33 -2.15 8.44 1.49
C VAL A 33 -1.13 8.70 0.39
N ARG A 34 -1.51 8.40 -0.85
CA ARG A 34 -0.75 8.74 -2.06
C ARG A 34 -1.41 9.94 -2.73
N MET A 35 -0.61 10.90 -3.16
CA MET A 35 -1.10 12.08 -3.88
C MET A 35 -0.22 12.33 -5.08
N TYR A 36 -0.84 12.50 -6.24
CA TYR A 36 -0.18 12.86 -7.48
C TYR A 36 -1.10 13.71 -8.36
N ARG A 37 -0.51 14.52 -9.24
CA ARG A 37 -1.25 15.45 -10.10
C ARG A 37 -1.73 14.71 -11.36
N ALA A 38 -3.03 14.78 -11.66
CA ALA A 38 -3.64 13.92 -12.71
C ALA A 38 -3.05 14.10 -14.12
N TYR A 39 -2.44 15.24 -14.43
CA TYR A 39 -1.74 15.43 -15.71
C TYR A 39 -0.49 14.53 -15.86
N GLU A 40 0.16 14.16 -14.75
CA GLU A 40 1.28 13.22 -14.77
C GLU A 40 0.81 11.80 -15.15
N GLU A 41 -0.38 11.39 -14.72
CA GLU A 41 -1.00 10.10 -15.08
C GLU A 41 -1.47 10.08 -16.55
N TYR A 42 -1.98 11.20 -17.08
CA TYR A 42 -2.32 11.32 -18.50
C TYR A 42 -1.09 11.24 -19.40
N LEU A 43 -0.02 11.99 -19.12
CA LEU A 43 1.22 11.89 -19.90
C LEU A 43 1.80 10.47 -19.86
N GLU A 44 1.74 9.80 -18.71
CA GLU A 44 2.15 8.41 -18.59
C GLU A 44 1.27 7.46 -19.45
N TYR A 45 -0.03 7.71 -19.56
CA TYR A 45 -0.92 6.91 -20.42
C TYR A 45 -0.66 7.12 -21.92
N VAL A 46 -0.42 8.36 -22.36
CA VAL A 46 -0.20 8.68 -23.78
C VAL A 46 1.22 8.33 -24.25
N GLU A 47 2.21 8.36 -23.36
CA GLU A 47 3.60 7.98 -23.66
C GLU A 47 3.86 6.46 -23.60
N ARG A 48 2.90 5.66 -23.09
CA ARG A 48 3.01 4.19 -23.14
C ARG A 48 2.81 3.70 -24.58
N PRO A 49 3.68 2.81 -25.10
CA PRO A 49 3.36 2.08 -26.32
C PRO A 49 2.00 1.38 -26.13
N ALA A 50 1.14 1.46 -27.14
CA ALA A 50 -0.21 0.91 -27.08
C ALA A 50 -0.15 -0.52 -26.53
N PRO A 51 -0.92 -0.85 -25.47
CA PRO A 51 -0.88 -2.19 -24.93
C PRO A 51 -1.28 -3.16 -26.05
N GLY A 52 -0.50 -4.23 -26.22
CA GLY A 52 -0.93 -5.37 -27.03
C GLY A 52 -2.27 -5.92 -26.50
N PRO A 53 -2.91 -6.86 -27.21
CA PRO A 53 -4.27 -7.34 -26.92
C PRO A 53 -4.49 -8.02 -25.55
N THR A 54 -3.54 -7.95 -24.62
CA THR A 54 -3.57 -8.55 -23.28
C THR A 54 -3.18 -7.55 -22.18
N ALA A 55 -3.74 -6.34 -22.22
CA ALA A 55 -3.63 -5.43 -21.06
C ALA A 55 -4.17 -6.14 -19.80
N PRO A 56 -3.43 -6.14 -18.67
CA PRO A 56 -3.91 -6.73 -17.43
C PRO A 56 -5.24 -6.07 -17.02
N PRO A 57 -6.16 -6.81 -16.38
CA PRO A 57 -7.43 -6.25 -15.98
C PRO A 57 -7.18 -5.04 -15.08
N VAL A 58 -7.65 -3.87 -15.53
CA VAL A 58 -7.66 -2.66 -14.72
C VAL A 58 -8.43 -3.00 -13.44
N SER A 59 -7.79 -2.83 -12.28
CA SER A 59 -8.42 -3.03 -10.98
C SER A 59 -9.77 -2.30 -10.96
N LYS A 60 -10.86 -3.09 -10.97
CA LYS A 60 -12.22 -2.55 -10.97
C LYS A 60 -12.56 -2.12 -9.54
N PHE A 61 -12.99 -0.87 -9.36
CA PHE A 61 -13.54 -0.46 -8.08
C PHE A 61 -14.98 -0.98 -7.98
N SER A 62 -15.36 -1.49 -6.81
CA SER A 62 -16.70 -2.05 -6.61
C SER A 62 -17.80 -1.00 -6.61
N ASN A 63 -17.48 0.25 -6.24
CA ASN A 63 -18.37 1.40 -6.24
C ASN A 63 -17.68 2.60 -6.88
N GLU A 64 -18.13 3.01 -8.06
CA GLU A 64 -17.62 4.17 -8.80
C GLU A 64 -18.72 5.21 -8.98
N VAL A 65 -18.44 6.46 -8.58
CA VAL A 65 -19.38 7.58 -8.71
C VAL A 65 -18.68 8.73 -9.41
N PHE A 66 -19.26 9.17 -10.53
CA PHE A 66 -18.72 10.25 -11.35
C PHE A 66 -19.48 11.54 -11.09
N ASN A 67 -18.72 12.65 -10.94
CA ASN A 67 -19.26 13.99 -10.75
C ASN A 67 -20.30 14.14 -9.61
N PRO A 68 -20.08 13.58 -8.41
CA PRO A 68 -21.00 13.81 -7.31
C PRO A 68 -21.00 15.28 -6.89
N THR A 69 -22.11 15.76 -6.32
CA THR A 69 -22.18 17.08 -5.70
C THR A 69 -21.40 17.10 -4.38
N ASN A 70 -20.83 18.24 -4.02
CA ASN A 70 -20.13 18.43 -2.75
C ASN A 70 -21.12 19.01 -1.71
N PRO A 71 -21.31 18.38 -0.52
CA PRO A 71 -20.64 17.16 -0.03
C PRO A 71 -21.19 15.87 -0.64
N VAL A 72 -20.31 14.86 -0.77
CA VAL A 72 -20.65 13.49 -1.16
C VAL A 72 -20.40 12.54 0.00
N GLU A 73 -21.36 11.66 0.28
CA GLU A 73 -21.24 10.58 1.26
C GLU A 73 -21.66 9.26 0.62
N LEU A 74 -20.75 8.28 0.60
CA LEU A 74 -20.96 6.97 -0.02
C LEU A 74 -20.79 5.87 1.03
N PRO A 75 -21.66 4.85 1.05
CA PRO A 75 -21.48 3.71 1.93
C PRO A 75 -20.25 2.89 1.49
N ILE A 76 -19.47 2.41 2.46
CA ILE A 76 -18.38 1.46 2.25
C ILE A 76 -18.54 0.26 3.20
N SER A 77 -18.26 -0.94 2.72
CA SER A 77 -18.29 -2.18 3.52
C SER A 77 -16.96 -2.40 4.24
N GLY A 78 -16.62 -1.49 5.15
CA GLY A 78 -15.38 -1.52 5.91
C GLY A 78 -14.13 -1.05 5.13
N PHE A 79 -13.03 -0.85 5.86
CA PHE A 79 -11.76 -0.36 5.31
C PHE A 79 -10.57 -1.01 6.04
N GLY A 80 -10.33 -2.29 5.73
CA GLY A 80 -9.30 -3.15 6.31
C GLY A 80 -8.12 -3.38 5.36
N ASN A 81 -7.22 -4.30 5.74
CA ASN A 81 -6.02 -4.61 4.95
C ASN A 81 -6.35 -4.86 3.47
N GLY A 82 -5.60 -4.23 2.55
CA GLY A 82 -5.79 -4.35 1.10
C GLY A 82 -6.91 -3.48 0.53
N HIS A 83 -7.76 -2.84 1.34
CA HIS A 83 -8.80 -1.95 0.83
C HIS A 83 -8.17 -0.65 0.28
N ARG A 84 -8.70 -0.20 -0.87
CA ARG A 84 -8.29 1.02 -1.56
C ARG A 84 -9.48 1.96 -1.75
N LEU A 85 -9.29 3.23 -1.41
CA LEU A 85 -10.20 4.33 -1.77
C LEU A 85 -9.43 5.30 -2.66
N ARG A 86 -9.99 5.63 -3.82
CA ARG A 86 -9.45 6.64 -4.74
C ARG A 86 -10.40 7.81 -4.85
N VAL A 87 -9.88 9.02 -4.72
CA VAL A 87 -10.60 10.28 -4.91
C VAL A 87 -9.87 11.10 -5.95
N VAL A 88 -10.54 11.39 -7.06
CA VAL A 88 -10.06 12.35 -8.06
C VAL A 88 -10.79 13.67 -7.83
N LEU A 89 -10.05 14.75 -7.57
CA LEU A 89 -10.64 16.05 -7.26
C LEU A 89 -9.89 17.20 -7.92
N LYS A 90 -10.57 18.33 -8.05
CA LYS A 90 -9.97 19.60 -8.46
C LYS A 90 -10.01 20.58 -7.28
N THR A 91 -8.86 21.07 -6.87
CA THR A 91 -8.76 22.22 -5.95
C THR A 91 -9.40 23.45 -6.60
N LEU A 92 -10.08 24.26 -5.80
CA LEU A 92 -10.72 25.50 -6.20
C LEU A 92 -9.73 26.68 -6.18
N ASP A 93 -10.27 27.89 -6.19
CA ASP A 93 -9.51 29.14 -6.08
C ASP A 93 -10.12 30.03 -5.00
N LYS A 94 -10.13 29.52 -3.76
CA LYS A 94 -10.76 30.21 -2.62
C LYS A 94 -9.72 30.63 -1.59
N ARG A 95 -9.71 31.88 -1.13
CA ARG A 95 -8.70 32.38 -0.16
C ARG A 95 -8.44 31.43 1.02
N ASN A 96 -9.49 30.89 1.64
CA ASN A 96 -9.41 29.93 2.75
C ASN A 96 -9.75 28.50 2.30
N GLU A 97 -9.16 28.05 1.20
CA GLU A 97 -9.45 26.72 0.66
C GLU A 97 -8.91 25.62 1.56
N GLN A 98 -9.81 24.71 1.89
CA GLN A 98 -9.54 23.45 2.53
C GLN A 98 -10.60 22.45 2.07
N PHE A 99 -10.27 21.17 2.11
CA PHE A 99 -11.21 20.09 1.89
C PHE A 99 -10.91 18.95 2.85
N SER A 100 -11.84 18.01 3.01
CA SER A 100 -11.60 16.82 3.82
C SER A 100 -12.10 15.55 3.16
N VAL A 101 -11.35 14.47 3.35
CA VAL A 101 -11.82 13.11 3.09
C VAL A 101 -11.91 12.40 4.43
N ASN A 102 -13.11 11.90 4.74
CA ASN A 102 -13.40 11.27 6.02
C ASN A 102 -13.74 9.80 5.81
N LEU A 103 -13.12 8.90 6.59
CA LEU A 103 -13.66 7.56 6.82
C LEU A 103 -14.52 7.63 8.08
N LYS A 104 -15.79 7.25 8.00
CA LYS A 104 -16.77 7.37 9.11
C LYS A 104 -17.23 6.01 9.60
N ASN A 105 -17.66 5.96 10.86
CA ASN A 105 -18.44 4.86 11.43
C ASN A 105 -19.53 5.46 12.31
N GLY A 106 -20.76 5.55 11.79
CA GLY A 106 -21.82 6.32 12.42
C GLY A 106 -21.41 7.79 12.62
N ASN A 107 -21.41 8.24 13.87
CA ASN A 107 -21.04 9.60 14.26
C ASN A 107 -19.53 9.81 14.43
N ASP A 108 -18.74 8.74 14.45
CA ASP A 108 -17.29 8.83 14.60
C ASP A 108 -16.60 9.05 13.25
N ILE A 109 -15.50 9.80 13.27
CA ILE A 109 -14.58 9.94 12.14
C ILE A 109 -13.32 9.12 12.46
N LEU A 110 -13.22 8.01 11.76
CA LEU A 110 -12.14 7.05 11.85
C LEU A 110 -10.81 7.59 11.33
N LEU A 111 -10.88 8.36 10.25
CA LEU A 111 -9.78 9.08 9.63
C LEU A 111 -10.33 10.40 9.10
N HIS A 112 -9.76 11.50 9.53
CA HIS A 112 -9.99 12.82 8.96
C HIS A 112 -8.72 13.26 8.24
N PHE A 113 -8.74 13.28 6.92
CA PHE A 113 -7.66 13.86 6.11
C PHE A 113 -8.09 15.25 5.65
N ASN A 114 -7.38 16.30 6.08
CA ASN A 114 -7.76 17.69 5.83
C ASN A 114 -6.58 18.56 5.36
N PRO A 115 -6.36 18.65 4.05
CA PRO A 115 -5.47 19.66 3.47
C PRO A 115 -6.04 21.07 3.63
N ARG A 116 -5.21 21.97 4.17
CA ARG A 116 -5.48 23.40 4.35
C ARG A 116 -4.50 24.18 3.47
N LEU A 117 -4.96 24.63 2.31
CA LEU A 117 -4.10 25.22 1.28
C LEU A 117 -3.57 26.61 1.65
N LYS A 118 -4.27 27.34 2.52
CA LYS A 118 -3.80 28.64 3.01
C LYS A 118 -2.53 28.52 3.85
N ASP A 119 -2.52 27.52 4.73
CA ASP A 119 -1.45 27.33 5.71
C ASP A 119 -0.40 26.31 5.23
N ASN A 120 -0.57 25.77 4.01
CA ASN A 120 0.27 24.73 3.42
C ASN A 120 0.48 23.53 4.37
N VAL A 121 -0.59 23.07 5.00
CA VAL A 121 -0.54 21.96 5.95
C VAL A 121 -1.60 20.92 5.64
N ILE A 122 -1.24 19.66 5.86
CA ILE A 122 -2.18 18.55 5.89
C ILE A 122 -2.39 18.19 7.35
N VAL A 123 -3.65 18.12 7.77
CA VAL A 123 -4.03 17.66 9.09
C VAL A 123 -4.63 16.27 8.98
N PHE A 124 -4.15 15.37 9.83
CA PHE A 124 -4.82 14.12 10.13
C PHE A 124 -5.38 14.15 11.55
N ASN A 125 -6.57 13.59 11.74
CA ASN A 125 -7.13 13.39 13.06
C ASN A 125 -8.16 12.25 13.05
N SER A 126 -8.72 11.93 14.21
CA SER A 126 -9.94 11.17 14.39
C SER A 126 -10.92 11.94 15.27
N PHE A 127 -12.20 11.62 15.14
CA PHE A 127 -13.27 12.17 15.98
C PHE A 127 -14.00 11.01 16.64
N SER A 128 -14.05 11.01 17.96
CA SER A 128 -14.70 9.95 18.74
C SER A 128 -15.20 10.49 20.07
N ASN A 129 -16.31 9.96 20.56
CA ASN A 129 -16.94 10.39 21.82
C ASN A 129 -17.25 11.91 21.85
N GLY A 130 -17.59 12.49 20.69
CA GLY A 130 -17.92 13.90 20.58
C GLY A 130 -16.73 14.86 20.52
N GLU A 131 -15.49 14.36 20.50
CA GLU A 131 -14.29 15.19 20.51
C GLU A 131 -13.27 14.80 19.43
N TRP A 132 -12.59 15.82 18.90
CA TRP A 132 -11.39 15.64 18.08
C TRP A 132 -10.25 15.09 18.94
N GLN A 133 -9.54 14.11 18.40
CA GLN A 133 -8.41 13.50 19.08
C GLN A 133 -7.12 14.30 18.80
N HIS A 134 -5.96 13.68 19.06
CA HIS A 134 -4.67 14.31 18.79
C HIS A 134 -4.47 14.54 17.29
N GLU A 135 -4.18 15.79 16.93
CA GLU A 135 -3.91 16.19 15.56
C GLU A 135 -2.51 15.76 15.12
N GLU A 136 -2.41 15.05 13.99
CA GLU A 136 -1.14 14.65 13.39
C GLU A 136 -0.86 15.50 12.14
N ARG A 137 0.35 16.04 12.04
CA ARG A 137 0.81 16.85 10.90
C ARG A 137 2.07 16.22 10.31
N PRO A 138 2.01 15.66 9.09
CA PRO A 138 3.19 15.06 8.47
C PRO A 138 4.18 16.15 8.07
N SER A 139 5.48 15.88 8.27
CA SER A 139 6.55 16.75 7.78
C SER A 139 6.82 16.46 6.30
N ILE A 140 5.98 16.99 5.42
CA ILE A 140 6.14 16.88 3.97
C ILE A 140 6.06 18.25 3.31
N VAL A 141 6.63 18.36 2.10
CA VAL A 141 6.37 19.52 1.24
C VAL A 141 4.89 19.47 0.84
N PHE A 142 4.16 20.55 1.12
CA PHE A 142 2.73 20.62 0.84
C PHE A 142 2.44 20.41 -0.66
N PRO A 143 1.61 19.43 -1.04
CA PRO A 143 1.52 18.97 -2.43
C PRO A 143 0.43 19.67 -3.25
N PHE A 144 -0.51 20.37 -2.60
CA PHE A 144 -1.68 20.93 -3.27
C PHE A 144 -1.44 22.37 -3.73
N GLU A 145 -1.77 22.61 -4.99
CA GLU A 145 -1.86 23.91 -5.63
C GLU A 145 -3.30 24.17 -6.04
N ARG A 146 -3.70 25.44 -6.08
CA ARG A 146 -5.04 25.87 -6.50
C ARG A 146 -5.31 25.55 -7.97
N LYS A 147 -6.57 25.32 -8.32
CA LYS A 147 -7.05 25.00 -9.68
C LYS A 147 -6.41 23.77 -10.32
N LYS A 148 -5.71 22.91 -9.57
CA LYS A 148 -5.12 21.66 -10.08
C LYS A 148 -5.98 20.45 -9.76
N ILE A 149 -5.81 19.41 -10.58
CA ILE A 149 -6.48 18.11 -10.41
C ILE A 149 -5.50 17.14 -9.76
N TYR A 150 -5.97 16.44 -8.74
CA TYR A 150 -5.22 15.45 -7.99
C TYR A 150 -5.97 14.13 -7.93
N THR A 151 -5.21 13.05 -7.98
CA THR A 151 -5.66 11.74 -7.53
C THR A 151 -5.09 11.50 -6.14
N ILE A 152 -5.97 11.20 -5.21
CA ILE A 152 -5.66 10.88 -3.82
C ILE A 152 -6.06 9.43 -3.57
N GLU A 153 -5.14 8.61 -3.11
CA GLU A 153 -5.41 7.20 -2.82
C GLU A 153 -5.13 6.90 -1.36
N PHE A 154 -6.11 6.30 -0.70
CA PHE A 154 -6.00 5.76 0.64
C PHE A 154 -5.89 4.24 0.51
N VAL A 155 -4.86 3.66 1.12
CA VAL A 155 -4.67 2.21 1.20
C VAL A 155 -4.60 1.82 2.67
N ALA A 156 -5.50 0.93 3.10
CA ALA A 156 -5.45 0.36 4.43
C ALA A 156 -4.53 -0.85 4.48
N THR A 157 -3.63 -0.85 5.46
CA THR A 157 -2.69 -1.94 5.70
C THR A 157 -2.57 -2.23 7.19
N THR A 158 -2.43 -3.52 7.54
CA THR A 158 -2.24 -3.99 8.92
C THR A 158 -0.80 -4.34 9.26
N ASP A 159 0.09 -4.56 8.27
CA ASP A 159 1.42 -5.14 8.49
C ASP A 159 2.51 -4.54 7.60
N SER A 160 3.69 -4.27 8.21
CA SER A 160 4.89 -3.77 7.52
C SER A 160 5.67 -4.90 6.83
N SER A 161 5.01 -5.71 6.01
CA SER A 161 5.66 -6.79 5.26
C SER A 161 5.59 -6.53 3.77
N ALA A 162 6.68 -6.82 3.06
CA ALA A 162 6.62 -7.08 1.63
C ALA A 162 6.58 -8.60 1.42
N LEU A 163 5.97 -9.06 0.34
CA LEU A 163 6.13 -10.45 -0.10
C LEU A 163 6.40 -10.53 -1.60
N VAL A 164 7.16 -11.54 -1.99
CA VAL A 164 7.32 -12.00 -3.36
C VAL A 164 7.06 -13.50 -3.39
N ASN A 165 6.07 -13.92 -4.17
CA ASN A 165 5.67 -15.31 -4.34
C ASN A 165 5.96 -15.76 -5.77
N LEU A 166 6.56 -16.94 -5.93
CA LEU A 166 6.54 -17.71 -7.18
C LEU A 166 5.43 -18.75 -7.07
N LYS A 167 4.46 -18.73 -7.98
CA LYS A 167 3.23 -19.53 -7.87
C LYS A 167 3.04 -20.52 -9.01
N ASP A 168 2.45 -21.67 -8.70
CA ASP A 168 1.87 -22.60 -9.66
C ASP A 168 0.39 -22.82 -9.31
N GLY A 169 -0.50 -22.11 -9.99
CA GLY A 169 -1.92 -22.07 -9.61
C GLY A 169 -2.10 -21.51 -8.20
N ASP A 170 -2.65 -22.33 -7.30
CA ASP A 170 -2.87 -21.99 -5.90
C ASP A 170 -1.64 -22.26 -5.00
N ASP A 171 -0.66 -23.04 -5.49
CA ASP A 171 0.58 -23.32 -4.76
C ASP A 171 1.56 -22.14 -4.84
N ILE A 172 2.37 -21.98 -3.79
CA ILE A 172 3.48 -21.03 -3.71
C ILE A 172 4.77 -21.84 -3.59
N LEU A 173 5.54 -21.91 -4.67
CA LEU A 173 6.80 -22.65 -4.77
C LEU A 173 7.97 -21.94 -4.07
N LEU A 174 7.86 -20.62 -3.88
CA LEU A 174 8.77 -19.79 -3.11
C LEU A 174 8.00 -18.59 -2.56
N HIS A 175 7.94 -18.46 -1.23
CA HIS A 175 7.43 -17.29 -0.53
C HIS A 175 8.61 -16.55 0.10
N PHE A 176 8.97 -15.37 -0.40
CA PHE A 176 9.97 -14.49 0.18
C PHE A 176 9.27 -13.35 0.91
N ASN A 177 9.38 -13.30 2.24
CA ASN A 177 8.62 -12.37 3.07
C ASN A 177 9.50 -11.61 4.07
N PRO A 178 10.10 -10.48 3.66
CA PRO A 178 10.73 -9.55 4.60
C PRO A 178 9.69 -8.88 5.50
N ARG A 179 9.78 -9.11 6.80
CA ARG A 179 8.93 -8.53 7.85
C ARG A 179 9.71 -7.43 8.57
N LEU A 180 9.49 -6.17 8.18
CA LEU A 180 10.28 -5.03 8.68
C LEU A 180 10.12 -4.79 10.19
N LYS A 181 8.99 -5.20 10.77
CA LYS A 181 8.72 -5.01 12.21
C LYS A 181 9.62 -5.89 13.08
N ASP A 182 9.81 -7.13 12.65
CA ASP A 182 10.55 -8.15 13.42
C ASP A 182 11.99 -8.29 12.91
N GLU A 183 12.36 -7.50 11.89
CA GLU A 183 13.66 -7.53 11.21
C GLU A 183 14.09 -8.95 10.80
N VAL A 184 13.12 -9.73 10.32
CA VAL A 184 13.31 -11.10 9.87
C VAL A 184 12.85 -11.25 8.43
N ILE A 185 13.54 -12.13 7.71
CA ILE A 185 13.11 -12.60 6.40
C ILE A 185 12.64 -14.04 6.57
N VAL A 186 11.41 -14.31 6.12
CA VAL A 186 10.86 -15.66 6.11
C VAL A 186 10.84 -16.18 4.68
N PHE A 187 11.32 -17.40 4.52
CA PHE A 187 11.15 -18.20 3.32
C PHE A 187 10.23 -19.38 3.60
N ASN A 188 9.33 -19.70 2.68
CA ASN A 188 8.50 -20.90 2.80
C ASN A 188 7.95 -21.35 1.43
N VAL A 189 7.19 -22.43 1.43
CA VAL A 189 6.31 -22.85 0.33
C VAL A 189 4.89 -23.09 0.88
N PHE A 190 3.89 -22.93 0.03
CA PHE A 190 2.49 -23.26 0.31
C PHE A 190 2.05 -24.30 -0.71
N THR A 191 1.71 -25.50 -0.26
CA THR A 191 1.40 -26.64 -1.13
C THR A 191 0.29 -27.45 -0.50
N ASP A 192 -0.60 -28.02 -1.31
CA ASP A 192 -1.74 -28.82 -0.84
C ASP A 192 -2.65 -28.06 0.17
N GLY A 193 -2.72 -26.74 0.03
CA GLY A 193 -3.53 -25.88 0.91
C GLY A 193 -2.88 -25.55 2.26
N GLU A 194 -1.62 -25.92 2.50
CA GLU A 194 -0.93 -25.68 3.77
C GLU A 194 0.45 -25.02 3.60
N TRP A 195 0.79 -24.16 4.56
CA TRP A 195 2.16 -23.65 4.71
C TRP A 195 3.07 -24.75 5.26
N GLN A 196 4.21 -24.92 4.61
CA GLN A 196 5.21 -25.88 5.05
C GLN A 196 6.13 -25.27 6.14
N HIS A 197 7.28 -25.89 6.42
CA HIS A 197 8.22 -25.38 7.43
C HIS A 197 8.82 -24.02 7.04
N GLU A 198 8.83 -23.02 7.93
CA GLU A 198 9.47 -21.74 7.65
C GLU A 198 11.00 -21.82 7.74
N GLU A 199 11.71 -21.24 6.78
CA GLU A 199 13.14 -20.96 6.86
C GLU A 199 13.36 -19.50 7.27
N ARG A 200 14.12 -19.31 8.36
CA ARG A 200 14.42 -17.99 8.94
C ARG A 200 15.94 -17.83 9.05
N PRO A 201 16.62 -17.42 7.96
CA PRO A 201 18.07 -17.34 7.96
C PRO A 201 18.58 -16.31 8.97
N SER A 202 19.71 -16.63 9.61
CA SER A 202 20.41 -15.70 10.50
C SER A 202 21.27 -14.75 9.66
N ILE A 203 20.60 -13.76 9.06
CA ILE A 203 21.20 -12.74 8.19
C ILE A 203 20.95 -11.34 8.76
N VAL A 204 21.84 -10.41 8.45
CA VAL A 204 21.62 -8.99 8.77
C VAL A 204 20.46 -8.49 7.91
N PHE A 205 19.41 -8.01 8.56
CA PHE A 205 18.21 -7.53 7.88
C PHE A 205 18.54 -6.32 6.98
N PRO A 206 18.36 -6.42 5.65
CA PRO A 206 18.86 -5.41 4.71
C PRO A 206 17.88 -4.25 4.47
N PHE A 207 16.61 -4.39 4.89
CA PHE A 207 15.55 -3.46 4.54
C PHE A 207 15.34 -2.37 5.59
N GLN A 208 15.14 -1.15 5.12
CA GLN A 208 14.80 0.03 5.89
C GLN A 208 13.58 0.70 5.26
N LYS A 209 12.78 1.37 6.08
CA LYS A 209 11.61 2.12 5.61
C LYS A 209 12.06 3.26 4.68
N ASP A 210 11.22 3.55 3.68
CA ASP A 210 11.39 4.67 2.75
C ASP A 210 12.67 4.63 1.88
N GLN A 211 13.29 3.44 1.74
CA GLN A 211 14.41 3.19 0.85
C GLN A 211 13.98 2.39 -0.39
N ILE A 212 14.68 2.58 -1.50
CA ILE A 212 14.48 1.79 -2.73
C ILE A 212 15.44 0.60 -2.70
N TYR A 213 14.92 -0.58 -3.05
CA TYR A 213 15.68 -1.82 -3.14
C TYR A 213 15.48 -2.48 -4.49
N THR A 214 16.53 -3.12 -5.00
CA THR A 214 16.40 -4.18 -6.01
C THR A 214 16.39 -5.53 -5.31
N ILE A 215 15.49 -6.41 -5.74
CA ILE A 215 15.43 -7.81 -5.30
C ILE A 215 15.54 -8.66 -6.56
N GLU A 216 16.50 -9.57 -6.58
CA GLU A 216 16.70 -10.51 -7.68
C GLU A 216 16.57 -11.94 -7.15
N LEU A 217 15.73 -12.73 -7.82
CA LEU A 217 15.52 -14.15 -7.56
C LEU A 217 16.09 -14.91 -8.76
N VAL A 218 17.24 -15.56 -8.58
CA VAL A 218 17.95 -16.25 -9.66
C VAL A 218 17.79 -17.76 -9.46
N ALA A 219 17.02 -18.40 -10.33
CA ALA A 219 16.90 -19.85 -10.34
C ALA A 219 18.23 -20.51 -10.75
N THR A 220 18.56 -21.62 -10.11
CA THR A 220 19.78 -22.38 -10.39
C THR A 220 19.44 -23.73 -11.04
N THR A 221 20.47 -24.40 -11.56
CA THR A 221 20.34 -25.75 -12.12
C THR A 221 20.19 -26.84 -11.05
N ASP A 222 20.52 -26.56 -9.80
CA ASP A 222 20.46 -27.49 -8.66
C ASP A 222 19.22 -27.31 -7.78
N ASN A 223 18.13 -26.79 -8.36
CA ASN A 223 16.83 -26.64 -7.71
C ASN A 223 16.87 -25.68 -6.50
N SER A 224 17.59 -24.57 -6.63
CA SER A 224 17.59 -23.48 -5.65
C SER A 224 17.27 -22.13 -6.31
N ALA A 225 16.94 -21.16 -5.46
CA ALA A 225 16.82 -19.76 -5.85
C ALA A 225 17.84 -18.95 -5.04
N LEU A 226 18.72 -18.23 -5.74
CA LEU A 226 19.62 -17.27 -5.12
C LEU A 226 18.91 -15.93 -5.01
N ILE A 227 18.92 -15.36 -3.80
CA ILE A 227 18.30 -14.07 -3.51
C ILE A 227 19.38 -13.02 -3.38
N TYR A 228 19.26 -11.95 -4.16
CA TYR A 228 20.10 -10.77 -4.06
C TYR A 228 19.26 -9.56 -3.66
N VAL A 229 19.85 -8.70 -2.82
CA VAL A 229 19.28 -7.40 -2.48
C VAL A 229 20.32 -6.33 -2.82
N ASN A 230 19.95 -5.36 -3.66
CA ASN A 230 20.87 -4.33 -4.18
C ASN A 230 22.14 -4.93 -4.81
N GLY A 231 21.97 -6.02 -5.58
CA GLY A 231 23.06 -6.74 -6.24
C GLY A 231 23.99 -7.51 -5.30
N ARG A 232 23.69 -7.58 -3.99
CA ARG A 232 24.48 -8.35 -3.01
C ARG A 232 23.76 -9.64 -2.66
N PHE A 233 24.50 -10.75 -2.68
CA PHE A 233 23.97 -12.04 -2.26
C PHE A 233 23.46 -11.97 -0.83
N LEU A 234 22.24 -12.47 -0.63
CA LEU A 234 21.56 -12.47 0.66
C LEU A 234 21.40 -13.89 1.21
N TYR A 235 20.81 -14.79 0.42
CA TYR A 235 20.47 -16.14 0.84
C TYR A 235 20.26 -17.05 -0.37
N GLU A 236 20.44 -18.35 -0.17
CA GLU A 236 20.06 -19.39 -1.13
C GLU A 236 18.90 -20.19 -0.52
N PHE A 237 17.75 -20.16 -1.18
CA PHE A 237 16.61 -20.99 -0.80
C PHE A 237 16.60 -22.26 -1.65
N ARG A 238 16.76 -23.42 -1.01
CA ARG A 238 16.59 -24.72 -1.70
C ARG A 238 15.11 -24.96 -1.93
N GLN A 239 14.71 -25.00 -3.19
CA GLN A 239 13.31 -25.18 -3.54
C GLN A 239 12.86 -26.58 -3.15
N ARG A 240 11.65 -26.69 -2.60
CA ARG A 240 11.04 -27.98 -2.20
C ARG A 240 10.39 -28.69 -3.39
N GLU A 241 10.06 -27.91 -4.40
CA GLU A 241 9.51 -28.33 -5.67
C GLU A 241 10.21 -27.59 -6.80
N SER A 242 10.10 -28.10 -8.03
CA SER A 242 10.75 -27.47 -9.19
C SER A 242 10.15 -26.11 -9.50
N GLY A 243 10.97 -25.06 -9.43
CA GLY A 243 10.60 -23.71 -9.86
C GLY A 243 10.18 -23.61 -11.34
N GLN A 244 10.47 -24.62 -12.16
CA GLN A 244 9.98 -24.72 -13.55
C GLN A 244 8.45 -24.79 -13.65
N ARG A 245 7.78 -25.18 -12.56
CA ARG A 245 6.32 -25.17 -12.48
C ARG A 245 5.73 -23.77 -12.32
N ALA A 246 6.54 -22.78 -11.93
CA ALA A 246 6.05 -21.44 -11.66
C ALA A 246 5.40 -20.85 -12.92
N SER A 247 4.11 -20.50 -12.81
CA SER A 247 3.31 -19.91 -13.89
C SER A 247 3.01 -18.44 -13.65
N SER A 248 3.25 -17.93 -12.44
CA SER A 248 3.09 -16.50 -12.13
C SER A 248 3.99 -16.03 -10.99
N VAL A 249 4.23 -14.71 -10.92
CA VAL A 249 4.86 -14.03 -9.80
C VAL A 249 3.86 -13.07 -9.16
N GLU A 250 3.79 -13.09 -7.83
CA GLU A 250 2.97 -12.17 -7.05
C GLU A 250 3.87 -11.34 -6.15
N VAL A 251 3.69 -10.01 -6.18
CA VAL A 251 4.38 -9.09 -5.27
C VAL A 251 3.30 -8.30 -4.54
N ASP A 252 3.29 -8.37 -3.21
CA ASP A 252 2.25 -7.77 -2.39
C ASP A 252 2.82 -7.21 -1.07
N GLY A 253 1.95 -6.57 -0.29
CA GLY A 253 2.25 -6.00 1.02
C GLY A 253 2.57 -4.51 0.99
N ASP A 254 3.27 -4.04 2.01
CA ASP A 254 3.61 -2.65 2.33
C ASP A 254 4.72 -2.08 1.43
N VAL A 255 4.66 -2.30 0.11
CA VAL A 255 5.68 -1.86 -0.85
C VAL A 255 5.12 -1.06 -2.03
N PHE A 256 5.97 -0.18 -2.55
CA PHE A 256 5.79 0.43 -3.87
C PHE A 256 6.62 -0.36 -4.88
N ILE A 257 5.96 -0.93 -5.87
CA ILE A 257 6.63 -1.65 -6.96
C ILE A 257 6.95 -0.64 -8.06
N HIS A 258 8.24 -0.39 -8.28
CA HIS A 258 8.68 0.47 -9.38
C HIS A 258 8.60 -0.25 -10.73
N SER A 259 9.11 -1.49 -10.78
CA SER A 259 9.16 -2.34 -11.97
C SER A 259 9.28 -3.81 -11.56
N VAL A 260 8.78 -4.72 -12.40
CA VAL A 260 8.99 -6.16 -12.30
C VAL A 260 9.48 -6.64 -13.67
N HIS A 261 10.59 -7.37 -13.68
CA HIS A 261 11.17 -7.96 -14.89
C HIS A 261 11.25 -9.47 -14.70
N VAL A 262 10.81 -10.22 -15.71
CA VAL A 262 10.84 -11.69 -15.75
C VAL A 262 11.47 -12.08 -17.09
N THR A 263 12.38 -13.06 -17.08
CA THR A 263 13.13 -13.54 -18.25
C THR A 263 13.12 -15.04 -18.33
#